data_AF-A0A7X6PFG9-F1
#
_entry.id   AF-A0A7X6PFG9-F1
#
_cell.length_a   1.000
_cell.length_b   1.000
_cell.length_c   1.000
_cell.angle_alpha   90.00
_cell.angle_beta   90.00
_cell.angle_gamma   90.00
#
_symmetry.space_group_name_H-M   'P 1'
#
loop_
_entity.id
_entity.type
_entity.pdbx_description
1 polymer ?
#
loop_
_entity_poly.entity_id
_entity_poly.type
_entity_poly.pdbx_seq_one_letter_code
_entity_poly.pdbx_strand_id
1 'polypeptide(L)'
;MEKGKFLQWPKGLLNTIRNGFRADGEGTGFRIEEYGFESVVAEAAADGNNELILHDEDMLAHDAGIAENRRFTYPVFIPDKRGADRKAILLLHGLNERNWDKYLHWAEYLTLNTGKPVILFPIAFHMNRGPSAWLNPRSMQRVAETRRRKSGNPGSLTFANAVLSERLTEKPLRFYHSGRQTIDDISALARHIGNGEHPLFPSGTTLDLFAYSIGSFLAEILLMANPGNLFSSSKLFI
;
A
#
# COMPACT_ATOMS: atom_id res chain seq x y z
N MET A 1 7.41 28.32 28.98
CA MET A 1 7.13 27.45 27.82
C MET A 1 8.14 26.33 27.81
N GLU A 2 7.80 25.19 28.41
CA GLU A 2 8.65 24.00 28.40
C GLU A 2 8.60 23.37 27.00
N LYS A 3 9.77 23.12 26.42
CA LYS A 3 9.92 22.36 25.18
C LYS A 3 9.60 20.89 25.46
N GLY A 4 8.66 20.36 24.68
CA GLY A 4 8.11 19.01 24.85
C GLY A 4 9.17 17.90 24.88
N LYS A 5 8.95 16.95 25.79
CA LYS A 5 9.69 15.69 25.95
C LYS A 5 9.46 14.71 24.79
N PHE A 6 9.63 15.14 23.54
CA PHE A 6 9.36 14.32 22.35
C PHE A 6 10.55 13.45 21.89
N LEU A 7 11.68 13.46 22.61
CA LEU A 7 12.93 12.84 22.13
C LEU A 7 13.79 12.21 23.23
N GLN A 8 13.17 11.51 24.18
CA GLN A 8 13.92 10.62 25.07
C GLN A 8 13.25 9.26 25.12
N TRP A 9 13.61 8.41 24.16
CA TRP A 9 13.26 7.00 24.20
C TRP A 9 14.49 6.15 24.59
N PRO A 10 14.36 5.18 25.51
CA PRO A 10 15.47 4.30 25.89
C PRO A 10 15.98 3.50 24.69
N LYS A 11 17.30 3.40 24.55
CA LYS A 11 18.06 2.88 23.38
C LYS A 11 17.77 1.42 22.97
N GLY A 12 16.74 0.75 23.53
CA GLY A 12 16.36 -0.63 23.22
C GLY A 12 15.18 -0.80 22.26
N LEU A 13 14.27 0.17 22.15
CA LEU A 13 12.97 -0.05 21.47
C LEU A 13 13.03 0.02 19.93
N LEU A 14 14.01 0.76 19.38
CA LEU A 14 14.26 0.79 17.93
C LEU A 14 14.71 -0.56 17.38
N ASN A 15 15.31 -1.44 18.21
CA ASN A 15 15.64 -2.80 17.80
C ASN A 15 14.43 -3.72 17.76
N THR A 16 13.38 -3.45 18.56
CA THR A 16 12.17 -4.26 18.62
C THR A 16 11.26 -4.03 17.41
N ILE A 17 11.29 -2.82 16.82
CA ILE A 17 10.47 -2.48 15.64
C ILE A 17 11.13 -2.96 14.33
N ARG A 18 12.47 -3.11 14.33
CA ARG A 18 13.24 -3.42 13.11
C ARG A 18 13.12 -4.87 12.63
N ASN A 19 12.68 -5.78 13.50
CA ASN A 19 12.56 -7.22 13.22
C ASN A 19 11.18 -7.71 13.66
N GLY A 20 10.21 -7.69 12.74
CA GLY A 20 8.80 -8.03 13.00
C GLY A 20 8.55 -9.12 14.04
N PHE A 21 7.54 -8.84 14.88
CA PHE A 21 6.86 -9.69 15.85
C PHE A 21 7.62 -10.12 17.13
N ARG A 22 7.28 -9.43 18.23
CA ARG A 22 6.53 -10.02 19.36
C ARG A 22 5.88 -8.92 20.21
N ALA A 23 4.55 -8.95 20.30
CA ALA A 23 3.73 -8.11 21.17
C ALA A 23 3.28 -8.95 22.38
N ASP A 24 4.19 -9.11 23.33
CA ASP A 24 3.91 -9.59 24.69
C ASP A 24 4.47 -8.63 25.75
N GLY A 25 4.73 -7.38 25.37
CA GLY A 25 4.99 -6.30 26.31
C GLY A 25 3.68 -5.70 26.80
N GLU A 26 3.43 -5.76 28.12
CA GLU A 26 2.41 -4.94 28.76
C GLU A 26 2.56 -3.47 28.31
N GLY A 27 1.51 -2.89 27.71
CA GLY A 27 1.33 -1.43 27.70
C GLY A 27 1.48 -0.66 26.38
N THR A 28 1.44 -1.28 25.19
CA THR A 28 1.46 -0.52 23.92
C THR A 28 0.12 0.13 23.56
N GLY A 29 -1.00 -0.33 24.12
CA GLY A 29 -2.34 0.20 23.82
C GLY A 29 -2.94 -0.28 22.49
N PHE A 30 -2.20 -1.07 21.72
CA PHE A 30 -2.62 -1.71 20.47
C PHE A 30 -1.77 -2.96 20.19
N ARG A 31 -2.27 -3.82 19.30
CA ARG A 31 -1.55 -4.97 18.72
C ARG A 31 -1.54 -4.89 17.19
N ILE A 32 -0.64 -5.62 16.55
CA ILE A 32 -0.55 -5.71 15.08
C ILE A 32 -0.87 -7.14 14.66
N GLU A 33 -1.76 -7.29 13.69
CA GLU A 33 -2.08 -8.57 13.05
C GLU A 33 -1.90 -8.46 11.54
N GLU A 34 -1.46 -9.54 10.89
CA GLU A 34 -1.30 -9.64 9.43
C GLU A 34 -2.48 -10.40 8.83
N TYR A 35 -3.02 -9.89 7.73
CA TYR A 35 -4.12 -10.50 7.00
C TYR A 35 -3.72 -10.75 5.54
N GLY A 36 -4.18 -11.86 4.97
CA GLY A 36 -3.99 -12.18 3.56
C GLY A 36 -5.03 -11.51 2.67
N PHE A 37 -4.65 -11.18 1.44
CA PHE A 37 -5.55 -10.71 0.38
C PHE A 37 -5.24 -11.40 -0.94
N GLU A 38 -6.30 -11.74 -1.68
CA GLU A 38 -6.21 -12.19 -3.07
C GLU A 38 -6.79 -11.10 -3.97
N SER A 39 -5.97 -10.59 -4.88
CA SER A 39 -6.30 -9.49 -5.78
C SER A 39 -7.39 -9.88 -6.76
N VAL A 40 -8.31 -8.95 -7.01
CA VAL A 40 -9.39 -9.11 -7.99
C VAL A 40 -8.85 -8.71 -9.36
N VAL A 41 -7.90 -9.49 -9.89
CA VAL A 41 -7.42 -9.27 -11.25
C VAL A 41 -8.50 -9.81 -12.20
N ALA A 42 -9.10 -8.92 -12.99
CA ALA A 42 -9.88 -9.36 -14.14
C ALA A 42 -8.93 -10.14 -15.06
N GLU A 43 -9.21 -11.43 -15.31
CA GLU A 43 -8.61 -12.11 -16.44
C GLU A 43 -8.84 -11.20 -17.65
N ALA A 44 -7.76 -10.79 -18.32
CA ALA A 44 -7.87 -9.99 -19.52
C ALA A 44 -8.78 -10.76 -20.48
N ALA A 45 -9.99 -10.25 -20.68
CA ALA A 45 -10.89 -10.77 -21.68
C ALA A 45 -10.13 -10.69 -23.01
N ALA A 46 -9.87 -11.86 -23.59
CA ALA A 46 -9.22 -12.00 -24.88
C ALA A 46 -10.16 -11.49 -25.99
N ASP A 47 -10.30 -10.17 -26.10
CA ASP A 47 -10.93 -9.55 -27.26
C ASP A 47 -9.85 -9.39 -28.33
N GLY A 48 -9.72 -10.44 -29.13
CA GLY A 48 -8.88 -10.42 -30.32
C GLY A 48 -9.30 -9.29 -31.26
N ASN A 49 -8.37 -8.37 -31.53
CA ASN A 49 -8.08 -7.77 -32.84
C ASN A 49 -7.19 -6.51 -32.70
N ASN A 50 -5.87 -6.65 -32.85
CA ASN A 50 -5.02 -5.77 -33.68
C ASN A 50 -3.53 -6.16 -33.52
N GLU A 51 -2.79 -6.34 -34.61
CA GLU A 51 -1.38 -6.77 -34.60
C GLU A 51 -0.39 -5.76 -33.99
N LEU A 52 -0.82 -4.52 -33.68
CA LEU A 52 -0.06 -3.53 -32.89
C LEU A 52 -0.21 -3.71 -31.37
N ILE A 53 -1.13 -4.57 -30.91
CA ILE A 53 -1.48 -4.84 -29.50
C ILE A 53 -0.65 -6.00 -28.92
N LEU A 54 -0.04 -6.83 -29.77
CA LEU A 54 0.60 -8.10 -29.37
C LEU A 54 1.74 -7.92 -28.35
N HIS A 55 2.66 -6.98 -28.60
CA HIS A 55 3.74 -6.69 -27.64
C HIS A 55 3.23 -6.05 -26.34
N ASP A 56 2.13 -5.32 -26.45
CA ASP A 56 1.53 -4.61 -25.33
C ASP A 56 0.81 -5.59 -24.39
N GLU A 57 0.09 -6.56 -24.94
CA GLU A 57 -0.55 -7.62 -24.16
C GLU A 57 0.46 -8.56 -23.52
N ASP A 58 1.55 -8.93 -24.21
CA ASP A 58 2.56 -9.84 -23.65
C ASP A 58 3.19 -9.34 -22.35
N MET A 59 3.53 -8.03 -22.28
CA MET A 59 4.10 -7.45 -21.07
C MET A 59 3.09 -7.29 -19.93
N LEU A 60 1.82 -7.03 -20.24
CA LEU A 60 0.75 -6.94 -19.24
C LEU A 60 0.33 -8.34 -18.76
N ALA A 61 0.35 -9.33 -19.65
CA ALA A 61 0.16 -10.75 -19.33
C ALA A 61 1.28 -11.26 -18.42
N HIS A 62 2.53 -10.84 -18.64
CA HIS A 62 3.62 -11.13 -17.72
C HIS A 62 3.39 -10.50 -16.34
N ASP A 63 2.95 -9.24 -16.29
CA ASP A 63 2.63 -8.56 -15.02
C ASP A 63 1.47 -9.25 -14.27
N ALA A 64 0.47 -9.79 -14.99
CA ALA A 64 -0.63 -10.58 -14.42
C ALA A 64 -0.15 -11.92 -13.82
N GLY A 65 0.98 -12.45 -14.30
CA GLY A 65 1.61 -13.66 -13.77
C GLY A 65 2.36 -13.46 -12.45
N ILE A 66 2.58 -12.22 -11.98
CA ILE A 66 3.34 -11.95 -10.75
C ILE A 66 2.53 -12.39 -9.53
N ALA A 67 2.97 -13.50 -8.91
CA ALA A 67 2.28 -14.12 -7.79
C ALA A 67 2.15 -13.18 -6.58
N GLU A 68 3.21 -12.43 -6.27
CA GLU A 68 3.25 -11.45 -5.17
C GLU A 68 2.20 -10.34 -5.35
N ASN A 69 1.91 -9.95 -6.60
CA ASN A 69 0.91 -8.92 -6.87
C ASN A 69 -0.53 -9.46 -6.85
N ARG A 70 -0.70 -10.79 -6.94
CA ARG A 70 -1.99 -11.48 -6.83
C ARG A 70 -2.33 -11.89 -5.40
N ARG A 71 -1.33 -12.32 -4.62
CA ARG A 71 -1.51 -12.80 -3.24
C ARG A 71 -0.47 -12.15 -2.34
N PHE A 72 -0.94 -11.35 -1.40
CA PHE A 72 -0.10 -10.57 -0.51
C PHE A 72 -0.71 -10.49 0.89
N THR A 73 0.07 -9.97 1.84
CA THR A 73 -0.41 -9.68 3.20
C THR A 73 -0.39 -8.19 3.49
N TYR A 74 -1.16 -7.77 4.48
CA TYR A 74 -1.16 -6.40 4.96
C TYR A 74 -1.32 -6.37 6.49
N PRO A 75 -0.56 -5.50 7.19
CA PRO A 75 -0.71 -5.32 8.62
C PRO A 75 -1.93 -4.45 8.95
N VAL A 76 -2.56 -4.77 10.08
CA VAL A 76 -3.57 -3.96 10.72
C VAL A 76 -3.17 -3.69 12.16
N PHE A 77 -3.14 -2.41 12.52
CA PHE A 77 -2.94 -1.95 13.89
C PHE A 77 -4.31 -1.91 14.57
N ILE A 78 -4.45 -2.61 15.68
CA ILE A 78 -5.72 -2.86 16.36
C ILE A 78 -5.63 -2.31 17.78
N PRO A 79 -6.41 -1.28 18.14
CA PRO A 79 -6.37 -0.73 19.48
C PRO A 79 -6.93 -1.74 20.49
N ASP A 80 -6.36 -1.77 21.70
CA ASP A 80 -6.83 -2.67 22.78
C ASP A 80 -8.27 -2.36 23.18
N LYS A 81 -8.63 -1.07 23.12
CA LYS A 81 -9.99 -0.58 23.32
C LYS A 81 -10.50 0.01 22.03
N ARG A 82 -11.40 -0.72 21.37
CA ARG A 82 -12.01 -0.24 20.14
C ARG A 82 -13.09 0.79 20.43
N GLY A 83 -13.10 1.87 19.66
CA GLY A 83 -14.21 2.81 19.65
C GLY A 83 -15.54 2.11 19.31
N ALA A 84 -16.66 2.69 19.76
CA ALA A 84 -17.99 2.20 19.41
C ALA A 84 -18.35 2.44 17.93
N ASP A 85 -17.58 3.28 17.25
CA ASP A 85 -17.75 3.58 15.84
C ASP A 85 -17.26 2.42 14.97
N ARG A 86 -18.14 1.94 14.09
CA ARG A 86 -17.82 0.88 13.11
C ARG A 86 -17.01 1.47 11.96
N LYS A 87 -15.80 1.93 12.29
CA LYS A 87 -14.87 2.54 11.35
C LYS A 87 -13.48 1.93 11.45
N ALA A 88 -12.78 1.94 10.33
CA ALA A 88 -11.35 1.69 10.24
C ALA A 88 -10.70 2.74 9.32
N ILE A 89 -9.39 2.91 9.43
CA ILE A 89 -8.62 3.83 8.58
C ILE A 89 -7.81 3.00 7.59
N LEU A 90 -8.01 3.23 6.30
CA LEU A 90 -7.15 2.69 5.24
C LEU A 90 -5.99 3.66 5.00
N LEU A 91 -4.77 3.19 5.20
CA LEU A 91 -3.55 3.96 4.99
C LEU A 91 -2.91 3.60 3.64
N LEU A 92 -2.76 4.59 2.76
CA LEU A 92 -2.09 4.44 1.46
C LEU A 92 -0.72 5.15 1.44
N HIS A 93 0.31 4.41 1.06
CA HIS A 93 1.69 4.89 1.04
C HIS A 93 2.03 5.69 -0.23
N GLY A 94 3.19 6.36 -0.21
CA GLY A 94 3.76 7.10 -1.33
C GLY A 94 4.44 6.23 -2.39
N LEU A 95 4.89 6.86 -3.48
CA LEU A 95 5.36 6.14 -4.67
C LEU A 95 6.69 5.38 -4.45
N ASN A 96 7.60 5.89 -3.63
CA ASN A 96 8.97 5.36 -3.50
C ASN A 96 9.16 4.39 -2.33
N GLU A 97 8.10 3.71 -1.92
CA GLU A 97 8.10 2.92 -0.69
C GLU A 97 8.28 1.43 -0.96
N ARG A 98 9.10 0.80 -0.12
CA ARG A 98 9.46 -0.62 -0.19
C ARG A 98 9.19 -1.39 1.10
N ASN A 99 9.02 -0.67 2.19
CA ASN A 99 8.62 -1.19 3.48
C ASN A 99 7.74 -0.16 4.19
N TRP A 100 7.17 -0.57 5.32
CA TRP A 100 6.25 0.27 6.09
C TRP A 100 6.94 1.19 7.09
N ASP A 101 8.27 1.16 7.24
CA ASP A 101 9.01 1.80 8.35
C ASP A 101 8.62 3.27 8.60
N LYS A 102 8.41 4.04 7.52
CA LYS A 102 8.00 5.45 7.60
C LYS A 102 6.56 5.64 8.09
N TYR A 103 5.70 4.67 7.80
CA TYR A 103 4.27 4.70 8.07
C TYR A 103 3.91 4.05 9.41
N LEU A 104 4.79 3.23 10.00
CA LEU A 104 4.53 2.55 11.28
C LEU A 104 4.18 3.53 12.39
N HIS A 105 4.94 4.62 12.51
CA HIS A 105 4.68 5.67 13.51
C HIS A 105 3.34 6.39 13.27
N TRP A 106 2.94 6.55 12.01
CA TRP A 106 1.64 7.15 11.68
C TRP A 106 0.50 6.19 12.00
N ALA A 107 0.64 4.91 11.68
CA ALA A 107 -0.35 3.89 12.01
C ALA A 107 -0.53 3.73 13.53
N GLU A 108 0.57 3.72 14.30
CA GLU A 108 0.55 3.77 15.76
C GLU A 108 -0.18 5.01 16.27
N TYR A 109 0.22 6.20 15.82
CA TYR A 109 -0.37 7.46 16.25
C TYR A 109 -1.88 7.50 15.97
N LEU A 110 -2.29 7.14 14.76
CA LEU A 110 -3.69 7.10 14.35
C LEU A 110 -4.48 6.09 15.20
N THR A 111 -3.92 4.90 15.42
CA THR A 111 -4.59 3.86 16.22
C THR A 111 -4.84 4.33 17.66
N LEU A 112 -3.81 4.87 18.31
CA LEU A 112 -3.87 5.32 19.70
C LEU A 112 -4.77 6.54 19.90
N ASN A 113 -4.74 7.50 18.98
CA ASN A 113 -5.45 8.77 19.14
C ASN A 113 -6.89 8.73 18.60
N THR A 114 -7.22 7.77 17.72
CA THR A 114 -8.59 7.65 17.19
C THR A 114 -9.35 6.46 17.77
N GLY A 115 -8.67 5.47 18.37
CA GLY A 115 -9.31 4.23 18.81
C GLY A 115 -9.86 3.39 17.66
N LYS A 116 -9.44 3.67 16.42
CA LYS A 116 -9.84 2.94 15.21
C LYS A 116 -8.71 2.02 14.74
N PRO A 117 -9.03 0.84 14.19
CA PRO A 117 -8.04 0.03 13.50
C PRO A 117 -7.48 0.75 12.27
N VAL A 118 -6.16 0.60 12.02
CA VAL A 118 -5.47 1.19 10.86
C VAL A 118 -4.91 0.09 9.98
N ILE A 119 -5.35 0.05 8.73
CA ILE A 119 -5.00 -0.95 7.71
C ILE A 119 -3.93 -0.35 6.81
N LEU A 120 -2.73 -0.96 6.75
CA LEU A 120 -1.68 -0.53 5.81
C LEU A 120 -1.77 -1.35 4.53
N PHE A 121 -2.54 -0.86 3.55
CA PHE A 121 -2.84 -1.63 2.35
C PHE A 121 -1.86 -1.29 1.20
N PRO A 122 -1.14 -2.29 0.65
CA PRO A 122 -0.13 -2.03 -0.38
C PRO A 122 -0.74 -1.77 -1.77
N ILE A 123 -0.21 -0.75 -2.45
CA ILE A 123 -0.54 -0.43 -3.85
C ILE A 123 0.03 -1.53 -4.76
N ALA A 124 -0.66 -1.83 -5.86
CA ALA A 124 -0.23 -2.85 -6.83
C ALA A 124 1.21 -2.63 -7.30
N PHE A 125 2.02 -3.68 -7.24
CA PHE A 125 3.47 -3.70 -7.50
C PHE A 125 4.38 -2.93 -6.51
N HIS A 126 3.85 -2.48 -5.36
CA HIS A 126 4.63 -1.84 -4.29
C HIS A 126 4.74 -2.75 -3.05
N MET A 127 5.62 -2.41 -2.11
CA MET A 127 5.82 -3.19 -0.88
C MET A 127 6.06 -4.69 -1.18
N ASN A 128 5.27 -5.58 -0.57
CA ASN A 128 5.27 -7.02 -0.79
C ASN A 128 4.45 -7.47 -2.01
N ARG A 129 3.90 -6.53 -2.81
CA ARG A 129 3.24 -6.80 -4.09
C ARG A 129 4.17 -6.66 -5.31
N GLY A 130 5.37 -6.13 -5.12
CA GLY A 130 6.39 -6.06 -6.17
C GLY A 130 7.17 -7.38 -6.30
N PRO A 131 7.64 -7.76 -7.50
CA PRO A 131 8.53 -8.90 -7.67
C PRO A 131 9.71 -8.86 -6.69
N SER A 132 9.98 -10.00 -6.05
CA SER A 132 11.09 -10.15 -5.10
C SER A 132 12.46 -9.68 -5.64
N ALA A 133 12.70 -9.82 -6.96
CA ALA A 133 13.90 -9.31 -7.62
C ALA A 133 14.11 -7.79 -7.47
N TRP A 134 13.04 -7.01 -7.25
CA TRP A 134 13.10 -5.56 -7.03
C TRP A 134 13.40 -5.16 -5.60
N LEU A 135 13.28 -6.09 -4.66
CA LEU A 135 13.63 -5.88 -3.26
C LEU A 135 15.14 -6.03 -3.01
N ASN A 136 15.88 -6.67 -3.94
CA ASN A 136 17.32 -6.87 -3.82
C ASN A 136 18.09 -5.61 -4.25
N PRO A 137 18.74 -4.85 -3.35
CA PRO A 137 19.41 -3.60 -3.72
C PRO A 137 20.54 -3.75 -4.75
N ARG A 138 21.17 -4.94 -4.87
CA ARG A 138 22.31 -5.19 -5.74
C ARG A 138 21.92 -5.36 -7.21
N SER A 139 20.87 -6.14 -7.49
CA SER A 139 20.31 -6.27 -8.86
C SER A 139 19.81 -4.91 -9.38
N MET A 140 19.36 -4.11 -8.43
CA MET A 140 18.63 -2.87 -8.61
C MET A 140 19.52 -1.63 -8.74
N GLN A 141 20.69 -1.60 -8.08
CA GLN A 141 21.76 -0.63 -8.35
C GLN A 141 22.21 -0.66 -9.82
N ARG A 142 22.30 -1.86 -10.42
CA ARG A 142 22.68 -2.02 -11.83
C ARG A 142 21.67 -1.35 -12.78
N VAL A 143 20.37 -1.41 -12.47
CA VAL A 143 19.32 -0.73 -13.24
C VAL A 143 19.47 0.79 -13.12
N ALA A 144 19.64 1.30 -11.89
CA ALA A 144 19.84 2.72 -11.64
C ALA A 144 21.11 3.28 -12.32
N GLU A 145 22.22 2.53 -12.28
CA GLU A 145 23.47 2.88 -12.96
C GLU A 145 23.33 2.89 -14.48
N THR A 146 22.64 1.89 -15.04
CA THR A 146 22.37 1.81 -16.49
C THR A 146 21.56 3.01 -16.94
N ARG A 147 20.51 3.38 -16.20
CA ARG A 147 19.68 4.56 -16.52
C ARG A 147 20.43 5.87 -16.34
N ARG A 148 21.27 6.00 -15.31
CA ARG A 148 22.13 7.17 -15.09
C ARG A 148 23.08 7.42 -16.26
N ARG A 149 23.63 6.34 -16.84
CA ARG A 149 24.47 6.40 -18.04
C ARG A 149 23.69 6.81 -19.29
N LYS A 150 22.45 6.35 -19.45
CA LYS A 150 21.59 6.69 -20.60
C LYS A 150 21.00 8.10 -20.55
N SER A 151 20.71 8.63 -19.35
CA SER A 151 19.84 9.83 -19.18
C SER A 151 20.59 11.13 -18.87
N GLY A 152 21.93 11.16 -18.92
CA GLY A 152 22.69 12.40 -18.74
C GLY A 152 22.68 13.01 -17.33
N ASN A 153 22.64 12.18 -16.28
CA ASN A 153 22.75 12.56 -14.86
C ASN A 153 21.73 13.61 -14.34
N PRO A 154 20.46 13.24 -14.15
CA PRO A 154 19.53 14.05 -13.36
C PRO A 154 19.87 13.89 -11.87
N GLY A 155 20.29 14.99 -11.23
CA GLY A 155 20.47 15.03 -9.79
C GLY A 155 19.16 14.64 -9.10
N SER A 156 19.22 13.60 -8.24
CA SER A 156 18.11 12.95 -7.52
C SER A 156 17.49 11.67 -8.12
N LEU A 157 18.25 10.86 -8.87
CA LEU A 157 17.88 9.46 -9.14
C LEU A 157 17.99 8.61 -7.86
N THR A 158 16.88 8.44 -7.13
CA THR A 158 16.76 7.33 -6.18
C THR A 158 16.55 6.03 -6.96
N PHE A 159 16.97 4.91 -6.38
CA PHE A 159 16.78 3.61 -7.01
C PHE A 159 15.31 3.33 -7.37
N ALA A 160 14.37 3.64 -6.46
CA ALA A 160 12.93 3.49 -6.71
C ALA A 160 12.46 4.37 -7.89
N ASN A 161 12.89 5.64 -7.93
CA ASN A 161 12.62 6.53 -9.05
C ASN A 161 13.18 5.98 -10.36
N ALA A 162 14.38 5.39 -10.35
CA ALA A 162 15.01 4.84 -11.56
C ALA A 162 14.19 3.67 -12.15
N VAL A 163 13.69 2.77 -11.31
CA VAL A 163 12.89 1.61 -11.74
C VAL A 163 11.51 2.03 -12.19
N LEU A 164 10.83 2.86 -11.42
CA LEU A 164 9.52 3.38 -11.81
C LEU A 164 9.62 4.18 -13.10
N SER A 165 10.67 4.98 -13.25
CA SER A 165 10.93 5.71 -14.49
C SER A 165 11.27 4.76 -15.65
N GLU A 166 11.99 3.65 -15.42
CA GLU A 166 12.20 2.61 -16.46
C GLU A 166 10.87 2.01 -16.88
N ARG A 167 10.04 1.58 -15.93
CA ARG A 167 8.72 1.01 -16.25
C ARG A 167 7.81 2.00 -16.95
N LEU A 168 7.82 3.28 -16.57
CA LEU A 168 7.08 4.35 -17.24
C LEU A 168 7.61 4.64 -18.64
N THR A 169 8.93 4.65 -18.84
CA THR A 169 9.54 4.86 -20.15
C THR A 169 9.32 3.67 -21.08
N GLU A 170 9.36 2.45 -20.55
CA GLU A 170 9.07 1.23 -21.31
C GLU A 170 7.60 1.16 -21.70
N LYS A 171 6.70 1.38 -20.72
CA LYS A 171 5.26 1.30 -20.95
C LYS A 171 4.44 2.11 -19.93
N PRO A 172 4.04 3.36 -20.28
CA PRO A 172 3.28 4.23 -19.39
C PRO A 172 1.96 3.62 -18.88
N LEU A 173 1.32 2.76 -19.68
CA LEU A 173 0.03 2.14 -19.34
C LEU A 173 0.09 1.26 -18.08
N ARG A 174 1.27 0.74 -17.72
CA ARG A 174 1.46 -0.03 -16.47
C ARG A 174 1.08 0.78 -15.23
N PHE A 175 1.30 2.09 -15.26
CA PHE A 175 0.94 2.97 -14.15
C PHE A 175 -0.57 3.07 -13.98
N TYR A 176 -1.29 3.19 -15.10
CA TYR A 176 -2.75 3.17 -15.11
C TYR A 176 -3.29 1.82 -14.62
N HIS A 177 -2.78 0.69 -15.12
CA HIS A 177 -3.22 -0.64 -14.69
C HIS A 177 -2.95 -0.91 -13.21
N SER A 178 -1.77 -0.50 -12.70
CA SER A 178 -1.46 -0.58 -11.26
C SER A 178 -2.46 0.21 -10.42
N GLY A 179 -2.79 1.44 -10.84
CA GLY A 179 -3.80 2.26 -10.17
C GLY A 179 -5.19 1.61 -10.19
N ARG A 180 -5.62 1.12 -11.35
CA ARG A 180 -6.91 0.44 -11.52
C ARG A 180 -7.02 -0.81 -10.65
N GLN A 181 -6.03 -1.70 -10.71
CA GLN A 181 -5.99 -2.91 -9.88
C GLN A 181 -6.04 -2.55 -8.38
N THR A 182 -5.33 -1.51 -7.97
CA THR A 182 -5.36 -1.04 -6.57
C THR A 182 -6.76 -0.58 -6.16
N ILE A 183 -7.47 0.16 -7.03
CA ILE A 183 -8.86 0.58 -6.76
C ILE A 183 -9.79 -0.62 -6.68
N ASP A 184 -9.67 -1.59 -7.59
CA ASP A 184 -10.50 -2.80 -7.61
C ASP A 184 -10.28 -3.63 -6.33
N ASP A 185 -9.03 -3.81 -5.91
CA ASP A 185 -8.65 -4.51 -4.68
C ASP A 185 -9.17 -3.80 -3.42
N ILE A 186 -9.00 -2.47 -3.33
CA ILE A 186 -9.51 -1.68 -2.20
C ILE A 186 -11.03 -1.75 -2.14
N SER A 187 -11.70 -1.73 -3.30
CA SER A 187 -13.17 -1.85 -3.37
C SER A 187 -13.65 -3.23 -2.94
N ALA A 188 -12.90 -4.29 -3.27
CA ALA A 188 -13.18 -5.63 -2.78
C ALA A 188 -12.95 -5.77 -1.27
N LEU A 189 -11.83 -5.24 -0.76
CA LEU A 189 -11.57 -5.19 0.68
C LEU A 189 -12.68 -4.43 1.42
N ALA A 190 -13.08 -3.25 0.94
CA ALA A 190 -14.12 -2.43 1.54
C ALA A 190 -15.47 -3.18 1.58
N ARG A 191 -15.81 -3.95 0.53
CA ARG A 191 -16.99 -4.83 0.52
C ARG A 191 -16.89 -5.93 1.57
N HIS A 192 -15.77 -6.67 1.60
CA HIS A 192 -15.58 -7.74 2.59
C HIS A 192 -15.69 -7.21 4.03
N ILE A 193 -15.10 -6.04 4.30
CA ILE A 193 -15.18 -5.36 5.59
C ILE A 193 -16.63 -4.91 5.90
N GLY A 194 -17.28 -4.25 4.94
CA GLY A 194 -18.66 -3.75 5.10
C GLY A 194 -19.68 -4.87 5.32
N ASN A 195 -19.49 -6.01 4.67
CA ASN A 195 -20.36 -7.18 4.83
C ASN A 195 -20.08 -7.96 6.11
N GLY A 196 -18.93 -7.74 6.77
CA GLY A 196 -18.50 -8.51 7.93
C GLY A 196 -17.85 -9.86 7.58
N GLU A 197 -17.37 -10.00 6.34
CA GLU A 197 -16.63 -11.18 5.86
C GLU A 197 -15.16 -11.12 6.29
N HIS A 198 -14.64 -9.92 6.58
CA HIS A 198 -13.30 -9.75 7.14
C HIS A 198 -13.30 -10.16 8.63
N PRO A 199 -12.39 -11.05 9.08
CA PRO A 199 -12.41 -11.65 10.42
C PRO A 199 -12.35 -10.63 11.58
N LEU A 200 -11.71 -9.48 11.36
CA LEU A 200 -11.59 -8.40 12.34
C LEU A 200 -12.82 -7.48 12.46
N PHE A 201 -13.61 -7.33 11.39
CA PHE A 201 -14.55 -6.21 11.27
C PHE A 201 -16.00 -6.72 11.25
N PRO A 202 -16.87 -6.25 12.16
CA PRO A 202 -18.28 -6.59 12.10
C PRO A 202 -18.96 -5.92 10.91
N SER A 203 -20.08 -6.50 10.47
CA SER A 203 -20.91 -5.94 9.40
C SER A 203 -21.31 -4.48 9.68
N GLY A 204 -21.34 -3.68 8.62
CA GLY A 204 -21.54 -2.23 8.65
C GLY A 204 -20.28 -1.43 8.99
N THR A 205 -19.09 -2.03 9.00
CA THR A 205 -17.84 -1.28 9.15
C THR A 205 -17.53 -0.50 7.88
N THR A 206 -17.21 0.80 8.02
CA THR A 206 -16.83 1.70 6.90
C THR A 206 -15.37 2.14 7.00
N LEU A 207 -14.80 2.60 5.89
CA LEU A 207 -13.40 3.04 5.83
C LEU A 207 -13.31 4.57 5.76
N ASP A 208 -12.50 5.17 6.62
CA ASP A 208 -11.91 6.50 6.39
C ASP A 208 -10.55 6.31 5.71
N LEU A 209 -10.04 7.32 5.01
CA LEU A 209 -8.79 7.26 4.23
C LEU A 209 -7.73 8.20 4.82
N PHE A 210 -6.52 7.68 5.01
CA PHE A 210 -5.31 8.45 5.27
C PHE A 210 -4.32 8.14 4.16
N ALA A 211 -3.83 9.13 3.42
CA ALA A 211 -3.03 8.83 2.25
C ALA A 211 -1.91 9.86 2.01
N TYR A 212 -0.79 9.40 1.47
CA TYR A 212 0.37 10.25 1.23
C TYR A 212 0.87 10.16 -0.22
N SER A 213 1.19 11.31 -0.82
CA SER A 213 1.79 11.40 -2.16
C SER A 213 0.91 10.69 -3.21
N ILE A 214 1.42 9.68 -3.93
CA ILE A 214 0.60 8.95 -4.91
C ILE A 214 -0.61 8.25 -4.29
N GLY A 215 -0.50 7.86 -3.02
CA GLY A 215 -1.64 7.35 -2.26
C GLY A 215 -2.75 8.39 -2.17
N SER A 216 -2.42 9.67 -1.99
CA SER A 216 -3.40 10.78 -1.93
C SER A 216 -4.16 10.90 -3.25
N PHE A 217 -3.44 10.84 -4.37
CA PHE A 217 -4.06 10.87 -5.70
C PHE A 217 -4.99 9.67 -5.93
N LEU A 218 -4.59 8.46 -5.52
CA LEU A 218 -5.45 7.28 -5.59
C LEU A 218 -6.69 7.42 -4.68
N ALA A 219 -6.53 7.96 -3.47
CA ALA A 219 -7.63 8.17 -2.54
C ALA A 219 -8.65 9.19 -3.09
N GLU A 220 -8.19 10.26 -3.71
CA GLU A 220 -9.08 11.23 -4.39
C GLU A 220 -9.87 10.57 -5.52
N ILE A 221 -9.19 9.80 -6.38
CA ILE A 221 -9.87 9.05 -7.46
C ILE A 221 -10.90 8.08 -6.88
N LEU A 222 -10.55 7.35 -5.83
CA LEU A 222 -11.43 6.38 -5.19
C LEU A 222 -12.70 7.03 -4.64
N LEU A 223 -12.59 8.22 -4.02
CA LEU A 223 -13.74 8.96 -3.51
C LEU A 223 -14.58 9.60 -4.62
N MET A 224 -13.96 10.09 -5.69
CA MET A 224 -14.68 10.63 -6.84
C MET A 224 -15.43 9.55 -7.62
N ALA A 225 -14.79 8.40 -7.83
CA ALA A 225 -15.39 7.27 -8.54
C ALA A 225 -16.41 6.51 -7.68
N ASN A 226 -16.18 6.43 -6.37
CA ASN A 226 -17.03 5.81 -5.35
C ASN A 226 -17.66 4.47 -5.82
N PRO A 227 -16.85 3.48 -6.23
CA PRO A 227 -17.35 2.24 -6.80
C PRO A 227 -18.30 1.54 -5.82
N GLY A 228 -19.50 1.19 -6.28
CA GLY A 228 -20.52 0.54 -5.45
C GLY A 228 -21.03 1.39 -4.28
N ASN A 229 -20.81 2.72 -4.31
CA ASN A 229 -21.14 3.66 -3.22
C ASN A 229 -20.44 3.36 -1.88
N LEU A 230 -19.33 2.61 -1.91
CA LEU A 230 -18.63 2.09 -0.73
C LEU A 230 -18.00 3.17 0.15
N PHE A 231 -17.72 4.35 -0.41
CA PHE A 231 -16.98 5.44 0.25
C PHE A 231 -17.82 6.70 0.48
N SER A 232 -19.15 6.60 0.37
CA SER A 232 -20.06 7.74 0.46
C SER A 232 -19.99 8.50 1.80
N SER A 233 -19.63 7.82 2.88
CA SER A 233 -19.48 8.39 4.23
C SER A 233 -18.03 8.47 4.70
N SER A 234 -17.08 8.21 3.80
CA SER A 234 -15.65 8.21 4.09
C SER A 234 -15.12 9.63 4.26
N LYS A 235 -14.19 9.80 5.20
CA LYS A 235 -13.40 11.03 5.33
C LYS A 235 -12.01 10.81 4.75
N LEU A 236 -11.42 11.86 4.16
CA LEU A 236 -10.07 11.85 3.63
C LEU A 236 -9.15 12.76 4.44
N PHE A 237 -7.95 12.28 4.72
CA PHE A 237 -6.82 13.07 5.20
C PHE A 237 -5.61 12.81 4.31
N ILE A 238 -4.98 13.88 3.80
CA ILE A 238 -3.81 13.86 2.89
C ILE A 238 -2.77 14.90 3.27
#